data_AF-A0A3R7NY06-F1
#
_entry.id   AF-A0A3R7NY06-F1
#
_cell.length_a   1.000
_cell.length_b   1.000
_cell.length_c   1.000
_cell.angle_alpha   90.00
_cell.angle_beta   90.00
_cell.angle_gamma   90.00
#
_symmetry.space_group_name_H-M   'P 1'
#
loop_
_entity.id
_entity.type
_entity.pdbx_description
1 polymer ?
#
loop_
_entity_poly.entity_id
_entity_poly.type
_entity_poly.pdbx_seq_one_letter_code
_entity_poly.pdbx_strand_id
1 'polypeptide(L)'
;MLSAKHQVTVRVPEEIPALHSLIASIRCESETSMPSRHGVVISRKIDAAINELIDLFIENNVTPWYSSRVSDPAPSIEILRSVLWYSIVVINERVTRMDQVRFFTGGVATCLTRHLEHIRVAQAAGEARGERGIFHLVPQLSSPEREINFLRLVAELLVSRCLPPEYSRCTPLRTLLKELLACKVFEPMIDRVCDPDWINQRLVSYLRQQQAAEELHRRTYMYAASYEDFITLIHDSTDIHDLEHLR
;
A
#
# COMPACT_ATOMS: atom_id res chain seq x y z
N MET A 1 11.18 45.20 -56.71
CA MET A 1 11.77 44.44 -55.60
C MET A 1 10.83 44.47 -54.42
N LEU A 2 10.15 43.37 -54.12
CA LEU A 2 9.31 43.22 -52.92
C LEU A 2 9.73 41.91 -52.24
N SER A 3 10.24 42.05 -51.00
CA SER A 3 10.85 40.99 -50.20
C SER A 3 9.81 40.00 -49.69
N ALA A 4 10.12 38.70 -49.79
CA ALA A 4 9.23 37.61 -49.42
C ALA A 4 8.97 37.55 -47.91
N LYS A 5 7.71 37.35 -47.51
CA LYS A 5 7.31 37.14 -46.12
C LYS A 5 8.00 35.89 -45.56
N HIS A 6 8.86 36.07 -44.55
CA HIS A 6 9.39 34.98 -43.74
C HIS A 6 8.24 34.29 -43.00
N GLN A 7 7.90 33.06 -43.40
CA GLN A 7 7.04 32.17 -42.62
C GLN A 7 7.91 31.51 -41.54
N VAL A 8 7.72 31.93 -40.29
CA VAL A 8 8.28 31.23 -39.14
C VAL A 8 7.46 29.95 -38.94
N THR A 9 8.00 28.83 -39.42
CA THR A 9 7.50 27.50 -39.07
C THR A 9 7.75 27.25 -37.59
N VAL A 10 6.72 27.47 -36.77
CA VAL A 10 6.71 27.01 -35.38
C VAL A 10 6.75 25.48 -35.40
N ARG A 11 7.91 24.92 -35.10
CA ARG A 11 8.11 23.48 -34.98
C ARG A 11 7.38 23.02 -33.73
N VAL A 12 6.14 22.54 -33.92
CA VAL A 12 5.36 21.88 -32.87
C VAL A 12 6.22 20.69 -32.37
N PRO A 13 6.60 20.62 -31.07
CA PRO A 13 7.39 19.51 -30.55
C PRO A 13 6.71 18.16 -30.84
N GLU A 14 7.50 17.15 -31.23
CA GLU A 14 7.02 15.78 -31.56
C GLU A 14 6.27 15.09 -30.40
N GLU A 15 6.37 15.65 -29.19
CA GLU A 15 5.65 15.24 -27.99
C GLU A 15 4.15 15.59 -28.03
N ILE A 16 3.74 16.60 -28.80
CA ILE A 16 2.34 17.05 -28.86
C ILE A 16 1.43 16.05 -29.59
N PRO A 17 1.80 15.48 -30.75
CA PRO A 17 1.04 14.39 -31.38
C PRO A 17 0.93 13.14 -30.50
N ALA A 18 2.00 12.79 -29.77
CA ALA A 18 2.00 11.68 -28.82
C ALA A 18 1.05 11.95 -27.65
N LEU A 19 1.02 13.19 -27.16
CA LEU A 19 0.11 13.63 -26.10
C LEU A 19 -1.35 13.68 -26.58
N HIS A 20 -1.60 14.06 -27.84
CA HIS A 20 -2.93 13.97 -28.45
C HIS A 20 -3.40 12.53 -28.66
N SER A 21 -2.49 11.63 -29.06
CA SER A 21 -2.76 10.18 -29.13
C SER A 21 -3.04 9.60 -27.73
N LEU A 22 -2.30 10.06 -26.72
CA LEU A 22 -2.56 9.79 -25.29
C LEU A 22 -3.98 10.17 -24.90
N ILE A 23 -4.36 11.43 -25.18
CA ILE A 23 -5.68 11.98 -24.85
C ILE A 23 -6.78 11.23 -25.60
N ALA A 24 -6.54 10.85 -26.85
CA ALA A 24 -7.46 10.03 -27.65
C ALA A 24 -7.60 8.61 -27.08
N SER A 25 -6.51 8.01 -26.59
CA SER A 25 -6.53 6.69 -25.95
C SER A 25 -7.14 6.70 -24.53
N ILE A 26 -7.04 7.82 -23.81
CA ILE A 26 -7.68 8.04 -22.51
C ILE A 26 -9.20 8.27 -22.69
N ARG A 27 -9.63 8.74 -23.86
CA ARG A 27 -11.04 8.87 -24.27
C ARG A 27 -11.66 7.49 -24.60
N CYS A 28 -11.22 6.44 -23.91
CA CYS A 28 -11.72 5.08 -24.00
C CYS A 28 -13.13 5.04 -23.37
N GLU A 29 -14.12 4.87 -24.25
CA GLU A 29 -15.46 4.31 -24.01
C GLU A 29 -16.07 4.60 -22.63
N SER A 30 -16.60 5.81 -22.50
CA SER A 30 -17.43 6.25 -21.38
C SER A 30 -18.83 5.60 -21.45
N GLU A 31 -18.96 4.28 -21.37
CA GLU A 31 -20.28 3.65 -21.24
C GLU A 31 -20.22 2.18 -20.76
N THR A 32 -19.67 1.95 -19.58
CA THR A 32 -20.05 0.77 -18.77
C THR A 32 -20.18 1.17 -17.32
N SER A 33 -21.36 0.94 -16.76
CA SER A 33 -21.74 1.30 -15.40
C SER A 33 -20.82 0.63 -14.38
N MET A 34 -19.94 1.42 -13.76
CA MET A 34 -19.35 1.03 -12.49
C MET A 34 -20.50 0.82 -11.49
N PRO A 35 -20.55 -0.29 -10.76
CA PRO A 35 -21.68 -0.59 -9.88
C PRO A 35 -21.81 0.49 -8.81
N SER A 36 -22.83 1.32 -8.95
CA SER A 36 -23.09 2.55 -8.21
C SER A 36 -23.57 2.35 -6.76
N ARG A 37 -23.43 1.13 -6.22
CA ARG A 37 -23.76 0.81 -4.84
C ARG A 37 -22.65 0.00 -4.21
N HIS A 38 -21.72 0.71 -3.59
CA HIS A 38 -20.70 0.12 -2.75
C HIS A 38 -21.37 -0.38 -1.47
N GLY A 39 -21.69 -1.68 -1.42
CA GLY A 39 -22.01 -2.37 -0.17
C GLY A 39 -20.81 -2.31 0.78
N VAL A 40 -21.00 -2.74 2.03
CA VAL A 40 -19.90 -2.81 3.00
C VAL A 40 -18.82 -3.77 2.46
N VAL A 41 -17.61 -3.26 2.26
CA VAL A 41 -16.48 -4.00 1.66
C VAL A 41 -15.63 -4.62 2.76
N ILE A 42 -15.25 -3.84 3.78
CA ILE A 42 -14.44 -4.31 4.91
C ILE A 42 -15.25 -4.21 6.20
N SER A 43 -15.62 -2.99 6.58
CA SER A 43 -16.53 -2.72 7.69
C SER A 43 -17.01 -1.28 7.58
N ARG A 44 -18.19 -0.96 8.12
CA ARG A 44 -18.75 0.40 8.04
C ARG A 44 -17.77 1.49 8.52
N LYS A 45 -17.00 1.22 9.58
CA LYS A 45 -16.03 2.18 10.13
C LYS A 45 -14.82 2.36 9.21
N ILE A 46 -14.26 1.26 8.70
CA ILE A 46 -13.09 1.28 7.83
C ILE A 46 -13.46 1.87 6.47
N ASP A 47 -14.58 1.45 5.90
CA ASP A 47 -15.08 1.95 4.62
C ASP A 47 -15.32 3.46 4.67
N ALA A 48 -15.87 3.99 5.78
CA ALA A 48 -16.02 5.42 5.98
C ALA A 48 -14.66 6.14 6.02
N ALA A 49 -13.69 5.63 6.78
CA ALA A 49 -12.35 6.21 6.87
C ALA A 49 -11.60 6.17 5.53
N ILE A 50 -11.78 5.12 4.74
CA ILE A 50 -11.20 5.01 3.39
C ILE A 50 -11.86 6.02 2.44
N ASN A 51 -13.18 6.17 2.48
CA ASN A 51 -13.85 7.19 1.67
C ASN A 51 -13.38 8.60 2.03
N GLU A 52 -13.28 8.91 3.33
CA GLU A 52 -12.72 10.19 3.80
C GLU A 52 -11.28 10.39 3.32
N LEU A 53 -10.45 9.34 3.34
CA LEU A 53 -9.08 9.40 2.81
C LEU A 53 -9.07 9.69 1.31
N ILE A 54 -9.96 9.09 0.52
CA ILE A 54 -10.09 9.35 -0.92
C ILE A 54 -10.54 10.79 -1.15
N ASP A 55 -11.53 11.26 -0.40
CA ASP A 55 -12.02 12.64 -0.46
C ASP A 55 -10.89 13.63 -0.20
N LEU A 56 -10.18 13.46 0.92
CA LEU A 56 -9.01 14.28 1.27
C LEU A 56 -7.91 14.20 0.22
N PHE A 57 -7.66 13.03 -0.36
CA PHE A 57 -6.66 12.90 -1.41
C PHE A 57 -7.05 13.70 -2.66
N ILE A 58 -8.29 13.57 -3.12
CA ILE A 58 -8.81 14.26 -4.31
C ILE A 58 -8.85 15.77 -4.07
N GLU A 59 -9.36 16.21 -2.92
CA GLU A 59 -9.49 17.64 -2.58
C GLU A 59 -8.12 18.31 -2.47
N ASN A 60 -7.13 17.67 -1.84
CA ASN A 60 -5.83 18.28 -1.61
C ASN A 60 -4.84 18.11 -2.77
N ASN A 61 -4.89 16.99 -3.50
CA ASN A 61 -3.86 16.64 -4.49
C ASN A 61 -4.34 16.72 -5.93
N VAL A 62 -5.65 16.61 -6.22
CA VAL A 62 -6.18 16.55 -7.59
C VAL A 62 -6.90 17.84 -7.95
N THR A 63 -7.87 18.23 -7.12
CA THR A 63 -8.76 19.38 -7.36
C THR A 63 -8.03 20.71 -7.61
N PRO A 64 -6.96 21.09 -6.87
CA PRO A 64 -6.37 22.42 -7.00
C PRO A 64 -5.75 22.68 -8.38
N TRP A 65 -5.09 21.69 -8.96
CA TRP A 65 -4.50 21.83 -10.30
C TRP A 65 -5.49 21.44 -11.40
N TYR A 66 -6.38 20.46 -11.16
CA TYR A 66 -7.27 19.95 -12.20
C TYR A 66 -8.39 20.95 -12.54
N SER A 67 -8.98 21.58 -11.54
CA SER A 67 -10.01 22.64 -11.71
C SER A 67 -9.46 23.88 -12.42
N SER A 68 -8.16 24.16 -12.30
CA SER A 68 -7.52 25.27 -13.00
C SER A 68 -7.37 25.03 -14.51
N ARG A 69 -7.42 23.77 -14.96
CA ARG A 69 -7.15 23.37 -16.35
C ARG A 69 -8.39 22.88 -17.10
N VAL A 70 -9.39 22.39 -16.39
CA VAL A 70 -10.60 21.79 -16.98
C VAL A 70 -11.82 22.60 -16.57
N SER A 71 -12.64 22.99 -17.54
CA SER A 71 -13.83 23.82 -17.31
C SER A 71 -14.91 23.14 -16.48
N ASP A 72 -15.07 21.82 -16.61
CA ASP A 72 -15.95 21.00 -15.78
C ASP A 72 -15.20 19.77 -15.24
N PRO A 73 -14.63 19.86 -14.03
CA PRO A 73 -13.83 18.77 -13.46
C PRO A 73 -14.67 17.65 -12.83
N ALA A 74 -15.96 17.89 -12.55
CA ALA A 74 -16.77 17.00 -11.71
C ALA A 74 -16.93 15.58 -12.28
N PRO A 75 -17.22 15.36 -13.58
CA PRO A 75 -17.38 14.01 -14.13
C PRO A 75 -16.09 13.19 -14.03
N SER A 76 -14.94 13.80 -14.31
CA SER A 76 -13.64 13.14 -14.24
C SER A 76 -13.21 12.81 -12.82
N ILE A 77 -13.54 13.68 -11.86
CA ILE A 77 -13.30 13.43 -10.43
C ILE A 77 -14.13 12.25 -9.94
N GLU A 78 -15.40 12.15 -10.35
CA GLU A 78 -16.27 11.04 -9.97
C GLU A 78 -15.78 9.70 -10.56
N ILE A 79 -15.29 9.73 -11.81
CA ILE A 79 -14.62 8.58 -12.42
C ILE A 79 -13.39 8.17 -11.62
N LEU A 80 -12.52 9.13 -11.25
CA LEU A 80 -11.33 8.85 -10.44
C LEU A 80 -11.71 8.23 -9.09
N ARG A 81 -12.73 8.77 -8.40
CA ARG A 81 -13.26 8.22 -7.15
C ARG A 81 -13.70 6.76 -7.33
N SER A 82 -14.47 6.50 -8.40
CA SER A 82 -14.95 5.16 -8.73
C SER A 82 -13.81 4.18 -9.00
N VAL A 83 -12.76 4.62 -9.70
CA VAL A 83 -11.56 3.80 -9.99
C VAL A 83 -10.75 3.49 -8.73
N LEU A 84 -10.56 4.48 -7.85
CA LEU A 84 -9.88 4.30 -6.57
C LEU A 84 -10.63 3.30 -5.70
N TRP A 85 -11.95 3.47 -5.57
CA TRP A 85 -12.77 2.56 -4.80
C TRP A 85 -12.79 1.14 -5.38
N TYR A 86 -12.94 1.00 -6.70
CA TYR A 86 -12.83 -0.30 -7.37
C TYR A 86 -11.51 -1.00 -7.04
N SER A 87 -10.40 -0.25 -7.07
CA SER A 87 -9.08 -0.78 -6.75
C SER A 87 -9.03 -1.33 -5.32
N ILE A 88 -9.64 -0.63 -4.36
CA ILE A 88 -9.75 -1.08 -2.96
C ILE A 88 -10.58 -2.36 -2.84
N VAL A 89 -11.73 -2.43 -3.53
CA VAL A 89 -12.58 -3.65 -3.56
C VAL A 89 -11.78 -4.84 -4.09
N VAL A 90 -11.11 -4.68 -5.23
CA VAL A 90 -10.31 -5.76 -5.84
C VAL A 90 -9.16 -6.19 -4.93
N ILE A 91 -8.47 -5.23 -4.28
CA ILE A 91 -7.41 -5.56 -3.31
C ILE A 91 -7.99 -6.35 -2.14
N ASN A 92 -9.10 -5.89 -1.56
CA ASN A 92 -9.73 -6.57 -0.42
C ASN A 92 -10.19 -7.99 -0.79
N GLU A 93 -10.83 -8.18 -1.94
CA GLU A 93 -11.22 -9.51 -2.43
C GLU A 93 -10.03 -10.45 -2.60
N ARG A 94 -8.88 -9.93 -3.05
CA ARG A 94 -7.66 -10.75 -3.19
C ARG A 94 -7.04 -11.09 -1.84
N VAL A 95 -6.99 -10.13 -0.91
CA VAL A 95 -6.44 -10.33 0.44
C VAL A 95 -7.29 -11.29 1.26
N THR A 96 -8.61 -11.22 1.13
CA THR A 96 -9.55 -12.13 1.82
C THR A 96 -9.53 -13.55 1.26
N ARG A 97 -9.23 -13.73 -0.02
CA ARG A 97 -9.00 -15.06 -0.63
C ARG A 97 -7.64 -15.66 -0.30
N MET A 98 -6.73 -14.87 0.26
CA MET A 98 -5.40 -15.34 0.63
C MET A 98 -5.47 -16.13 1.94
N ASP A 99 -4.89 -17.33 1.95
CA ASP A 99 -4.68 -18.10 3.18
C ASP A 99 -3.60 -17.40 4.02
N GLN A 100 -4.05 -16.52 4.91
CA GLN A 100 -3.17 -15.70 5.75
C GLN A 100 -2.32 -16.57 6.69
N VAL A 101 -2.90 -17.64 7.26
CA VAL A 101 -2.19 -18.54 8.18
C VAL A 101 -1.04 -19.21 7.44
N ARG A 102 -1.29 -19.78 6.26
CA ARG A 102 -0.23 -20.41 5.45
C ARG A 102 0.79 -19.39 4.95
N PHE A 103 0.35 -18.18 4.60
CA PHE A 103 1.26 -17.11 4.19
C PHE A 103 2.26 -16.76 5.30
N PHE A 104 1.78 -16.51 6.52
CA PHE A 104 2.65 -16.12 7.64
C PHE A 104 3.46 -17.30 8.21
N THR A 105 2.81 -18.42 8.51
CA THR A 105 3.46 -19.57 9.15
C THR A 105 4.33 -20.38 8.19
N GLY A 106 3.98 -20.40 6.90
CA GLY A 106 4.76 -21.09 5.87
C GLY A 106 5.69 -20.13 5.15
N GLY A 107 5.14 -19.21 4.38
CA GLY A 107 5.89 -18.36 3.46
C GLY A 107 6.87 -17.42 4.16
N VAL A 108 6.36 -16.55 5.03
CA VAL A 108 7.16 -15.55 5.74
C VAL A 108 8.16 -16.22 6.67
N ALA A 109 7.71 -17.17 7.49
CA ALA A 109 8.60 -17.91 8.39
C ALA A 109 9.75 -18.59 7.64
N THR A 110 9.46 -19.32 6.55
CA THR A 110 10.51 -19.99 5.74
C THR A 110 11.47 -18.98 5.12
N CYS A 111 10.97 -17.84 4.62
CA CYS A 111 11.80 -16.79 4.06
C CYS A 111 12.77 -16.21 5.11
N LEU A 112 12.24 -15.87 6.29
CA LEU A 112 13.04 -15.35 7.41
C LEU A 112 14.06 -16.37 7.90
N THR A 113 13.66 -17.63 8.11
CA THR A 113 14.56 -18.70 8.54
C THR A 113 15.71 -18.88 7.56
N ARG A 114 15.42 -18.92 6.24
CA ARG A 114 16.46 -19.02 5.20
C ARG A 114 17.39 -17.81 5.23
N HIS A 115 16.84 -16.60 5.38
CA HIS A 115 17.64 -15.38 5.44
C HIS A 115 18.59 -15.38 6.66
N LEU A 116 18.07 -15.73 7.84
CA LEU A 116 18.85 -15.86 9.07
C LEU A 116 19.91 -16.97 8.97
N GLU A 117 19.58 -18.09 8.32
CA GLU A 117 20.54 -19.16 8.06
C GLU A 117 21.69 -18.68 7.16
N HIS A 118 21.39 -17.96 6.08
CA HIS A 118 22.42 -17.39 5.20
C HIS A 118 23.33 -16.42 5.94
N ILE A 119 22.79 -15.59 6.83
CA ILE A 119 23.58 -14.69 7.70
C ILE A 119 24.50 -15.51 8.61
N ARG A 120 23.95 -16.53 9.28
CA ARG A 120 24.71 -17.40 10.19
C ARG A 120 25.85 -18.13 9.49
N VAL A 121 25.61 -18.68 8.29
CA VAL A 121 26.63 -19.36 7.48
C VAL A 121 27.71 -18.38 7.03
N ALA A 122 27.33 -17.19 6.56
CA ALA A 122 28.28 -16.15 6.16
C ALA A 122 29.19 -15.75 7.34
N GLN A 123 28.61 -15.52 8.53
CA GLN A 123 29.34 -15.19 9.75
C GLN A 123 30.33 -16.29 10.14
N ALA A 124 29.88 -17.53 10.23
CA ALA A 124 30.74 -18.67 10.58
C ALA A 124 31.91 -18.87 9.60
N ALA A 125 31.67 -18.65 8.30
CA ALA A 125 32.72 -18.72 7.28
C ALA A 125 33.79 -17.61 7.43
N GLY A 126 33.38 -16.42 7.88
CA GLY A 126 34.30 -15.33 8.22
C GLY A 126 35.10 -15.64 9.48
N GLU A 127 34.43 -16.10 10.55
CA GLU A 127 35.07 -16.43 11.82
C GLU A 127 36.17 -17.50 11.67
N ALA A 128 35.92 -18.54 10.87
CA ALA A 128 36.92 -19.58 10.56
C ALA A 128 38.19 -19.03 9.86
N ARG A 129 38.10 -17.85 9.25
CA ARG A 129 39.20 -17.15 8.56
C ARG A 129 39.76 -15.98 9.37
N GLY A 130 39.21 -15.71 10.56
CA GLY A 130 39.55 -14.52 11.35
C GLY A 130 39.06 -13.19 10.74
N GLU A 131 38.09 -13.26 9.82
CA GLU A 131 37.55 -12.12 9.07
C GLU A 131 36.05 -11.91 9.34
N ARG A 132 35.48 -10.80 8.87
CA ARG A 132 34.01 -10.61 8.89
C ARG A 132 33.38 -11.45 7.77
N GLY A 133 32.32 -12.17 8.11
CA GLY A 133 31.53 -12.93 7.14
C GLY A 133 30.92 -12.03 6.05
N ILE A 134 30.98 -12.46 4.80
CA ILE A 134 30.40 -11.73 3.67
C ILE A 134 29.01 -12.30 3.38
N PHE A 135 27.97 -11.47 3.59
CA PHE A 135 26.60 -11.82 3.23
C PHE A 135 26.31 -11.38 1.79
N HIS A 136 25.98 -12.34 0.92
CA HIS A 136 25.58 -12.04 -0.45
C HIS A 136 24.11 -11.63 -0.50
N LEU A 137 23.88 -10.36 -0.81
CA LEU A 137 22.54 -9.82 -1.07
C LEU A 137 21.90 -10.49 -2.28
N VAL A 138 20.56 -10.53 -2.28
CA VAL A 138 19.81 -10.90 -3.49
C VAL A 138 20.16 -9.93 -4.63
N PRO A 139 20.23 -10.39 -5.89
CA PRO A 139 20.70 -9.56 -7.01
C PRO A 139 19.94 -8.25 -7.21
N GLN A 140 18.68 -8.21 -6.78
CA GLN A 140 17.81 -7.04 -6.85
C GLN A 140 18.22 -5.94 -5.87
N LEU A 141 18.84 -6.30 -4.74
CA LEU A 141 19.31 -5.36 -3.71
C LEU A 141 20.81 -5.03 -3.85
N SER A 142 21.44 -5.41 -4.97
CA SER A 142 22.88 -5.14 -5.16
C SER A 142 23.18 -3.66 -5.46
N SER A 143 22.19 -2.90 -5.92
CA SER A 143 22.29 -1.45 -6.13
C SER A 143 20.91 -0.79 -6.02
N PRO A 144 20.85 0.49 -5.63
CA PRO A 144 19.58 1.23 -5.53
C PRO A 144 18.78 1.21 -6.84
N GLU A 145 19.47 1.29 -7.99
CA GLU A 145 18.85 1.22 -9.31
C GLU A 145 18.16 -0.12 -9.59
N ARG A 146 18.74 -1.24 -9.12
CA ARG A 146 18.12 -2.56 -9.31
C ARG A 146 16.95 -2.76 -8.37
N GLU A 147 17.04 -2.21 -7.17
CA GLU A 147 15.97 -2.26 -6.18
C GLU A 147 14.74 -1.52 -6.71
N ILE A 148 14.90 -0.27 -7.14
CA ILE A 148 13.77 0.49 -7.70
C ILE A 148 13.20 -0.17 -8.96
N ASN A 149 14.04 -0.78 -9.80
CA ASN A 149 13.57 -1.53 -10.97
C ASN A 149 12.76 -2.77 -10.57
N PHE A 150 13.13 -3.46 -9.49
CA PHE A 150 12.32 -4.54 -8.95
C PHE A 150 10.98 -4.02 -8.43
N LEU A 151 10.97 -2.90 -7.70
CA LEU A 151 9.73 -2.28 -7.21
C LEU A 151 8.82 -1.82 -8.36
N ARG A 152 9.38 -1.34 -9.48
CA ARG A 152 8.61 -1.05 -10.70
C ARG A 152 7.93 -2.29 -11.26
N LEU A 153 8.57 -3.45 -11.26
CA LEU A 153 7.94 -4.71 -11.71
C LEU A 153 6.77 -5.09 -10.79
N VAL A 154 6.94 -4.94 -9.48
CA VAL A 154 5.87 -5.17 -8.50
C VAL A 154 4.72 -4.20 -8.70
N ALA A 155 5.02 -2.91 -8.90
CA ALA A 155 4.03 -1.87 -9.19
C ALA A 155 3.27 -2.13 -10.48
N GLU A 156 3.94 -2.56 -11.54
CA GLU A 156 3.31 -2.91 -12.81
C GLU A 156 2.34 -4.09 -12.66
N LEU A 157 2.75 -5.12 -11.91
CA LEU A 157 1.87 -6.23 -11.59
C LEU A 157 0.66 -5.77 -10.79
N LEU A 158 0.83 -4.93 -9.78
CA LEU A 158 -0.29 -4.43 -8.98
C LEU A 158 -1.24 -3.56 -9.80
N VAL A 159 -0.73 -2.60 -10.59
CA VAL A 159 -1.56 -1.76 -11.46
C VAL A 159 -2.35 -2.61 -12.45
N SER A 160 -1.72 -3.60 -13.09
CA SER A 160 -2.41 -4.47 -14.05
C SER A 160 -3.46 -5.39 -13.43
N ARG A 161 -3.39 -5.66 -12.11
CA ARG A 161 -4.31 -6.57 -11.40
C ARG A 161 -5.38 -5.86 -10.58
N CYS A 162 -5.14 -4.60 -10.20
CA CYS A 162 -6.02 -3.83 -9.33
C CYS A 162 -6.85 -2.78 -10.08
N LEU A 163 -6.35 -2.21 -11.17
CA LEU A 163 -7.14 -1.26 -11.97
C LEU A 163 -8.18 -1.97 -12.83
N PRO A 164 -9.28 -1.28 -13.19
CA PRO A 164 -10.19 -1.76 -14.21
C PRO A 164 -9.47 -2.01 -15.56
N PRO A 165 -9.96 -2.97 -16.38
CA PRO A 165 -9.31 -3.34 -17.63
C PRO A 165 -9.21 -2.20 -18.64
N GLU A 166 -10.13 -1.24 -18.60
CA GLU A 166 -10.14 -0.06 -19.49
C GLU A 166 -8.92 0.84 -19.20
N TYR A 167 -8.64 1.08 -17.91
CA TYR A 167 -7.54 1.94 -17.48
C TYR A 167 -6.18 1.22 -17.45
N SER A 168 -6.14 -0.07 -17.14
CA SER A 168 -4.88 -0.84 -17.11
C SER A 168 -4.27 -1.07 -18.50
N ARG A 169 -5.10 -1.02 -19.56
CA ARG A 169 -4.65 -1.07 -20.96
C ARG A 169 -4.05 0.25 -21.46
N CYS A 170 -4.35 1.36 -20.79
CA CYS A 170 -3.75 2.66 -21.08
C CYS A 170 -2.28 2.65 -20.67
N THR A 171 -1.38 2.37 -21.62
CA THR A 171 0.08 2.31 -21.40
C THR A 171 0.67 3.53 -20.69
N PRO A 172 0.28 4.77 -21.04
CA PRO A 172 0.77 5.98 -20.37
C PRO A 172 0.37 6.05 -18.90
N LEU A 173 -0.91 5.78 -18.61
CA LEU A 173 -1.42 5.75 -17.24
C LEU A 173 -0.74 4.64 -16.43
N ARG A 174 -0.60 3.44 -17.01
CA ARG A 174 0.10 2.32 -16.38
C ARG A 174 1.55 2.68 -16.06
N THR A 175 2.25 3.32 -16.98
CA THR A 175 3.65 3.72 -16.81
C THR A 175 3.78 4.77 -15.70
N LEU A 176 2.91 5.78 -15.71
CA LEU A 176 2.90 6.83 -14.69
C LEU A 176 2.62 6.26 -13.29
N LEU A 177 1.56 5.43 -13.16
CA LEU A 177 1.20 4.81 -11.89
C LEU A 177 2.28 3.86 -11.38
N LYS A 178 2.94 3.12 -12.29
CA LYS A 178 4.08 2.27 -11.95
C LYS A 178 5.21 3.06 -11.31
N GLU A 179 5.63 4.16 -11.95
CA GLU A 179 6.70 5.01 -11.42
C GLU A 179 6.30 5.67 -10.09
N LEU A 180 5.06 6.16 -10.00
CA LEU A 180 4.55 6.78 -8.79
C LEU A 180 4.52 5.79 -7.63
N LEU A 181 3.97 4.59 -7.83
CA LEU A 181 3.91 3.56 -6.80
C LEU A 181 5.30 3.10 -6.39
N ALA A 182 6.20 2.82 -7.35
CA ALA A 182 7.55 2.36 -7.02
C ALA A 182 8.33 3.40 -6.20
N CYS A 183 8.41 4.65 -6.70
CA CYS A 183 9.30 5.68 -6.14
C CYS A 183 8.67 6.46 -4.97
N LYS A 184 7.35 6.65 -4.95
CA LYS A 184 6.67 7.49 -3.93
C LYS A 184 5.93 6.69 -2.86
N VAL A 185 5.72 5.39 -3.09
CA VAL A 185 4.98 4.56 -2.13
C VAL A 185 5.86 3.40 -1.66
N PHE A 186 6.33 2.53 -2.55
CA PHE A 186 6.98 1.28 -2.17
C PHE A 186 8.39 1.49 -1.62
N GLU A 187 9.23 2.26 -2.30
CA GLU A 187 10.59 2.58 -1.82
C GLU A 187 10.56 3.19 -0.41
N PRO A 188 9.86 4.32 -0.15
CA PRO A 188 9.84 4.88 1.20
C PRO A 188 9.13 3.98 2.23
N MET A 189 8.14 3.17 1.81
CA MET A 189 7.51 2.20 2.70
C MET A 189 8.48 1.10 3.13
N ILE A 190 9.25 0.56 2.18
CA ILE A 190 10.23 -0.51 2.44
C ILE A 190 11.36 0.05 3.30
N ASP A 191 11.90 1.22 2.97
CA ASP A 191 12.92 1.89 3.78
C ASP A 191 12.45 2.09 5.22
N ARG A 192 11.18 2.52 5.39
CA ARG A 192 10.62 2.77 6.72
C ARG A 192 10.41 1.49 7.52
N VAL A 193 9.93 0.42 6.89
CA VAL A 193 9.65 -0.86 7.57
C VAL A 193 10.93 -1.62 7.87
N CYS A 194 11.96 -1.44 7.05
CA CYS A 194 13.28 -2.05 7.23
C CYS A 194 14.21 -1.23 8.15
N ASP A 195 13.80 -0.04 8.57
CA ASP A 195 14.58 0.80 9.49
C ASP A 195 14.62 0.16 10.89
N PRO A 196 15.82 -0.17 11.42
CA PRO A 196 15.95 -0.88 12.69
C PRO A 196 15.41 -0.07 13.88
N ASP A 197 15.59 1.26 13.87
CA ASP A 197 15.07 2.13 14.93
C ASP A 197 13.54 2.17 14.92
N TRP A 198 12.93 2.26 13.74
CA TRP A 198 11.48 2.17 13.60
C TRP A 198 10.94 0.83 14.09
N ILE A 199 11.56 -0.29 13.71
CA ILE A 199 11.17 -1.63 14.19
C ILE A 199 11.26 -1.70 15.72
N ASN A 200 12.38 -1.25 16.30
CA ASN A 200 12.61 -1.28 17.74
C ASN A 200 11.58 -0.41 18.49
N GLN A 201 11.32 0.80 18.02
CA GLN A 201 10.32 1.69 18.61
C GLN A 201 8.91 1.09 18.54
N ARG A 202 8.57 0.42 17.43
CA ARG A 202 7.28 -0.26 17.27
C ARG A 202 7.14 -1.41 18.25
N LEU A 203 8.18 -2.24 18.41
CA LEU A 203 8.19 -3.33 19.38
C LEU A 203 7.98 -2.80 20.81
N VAL A 204 8.74 -1.77 21.21
CA VAL A 204 8.58 -1.15 22.54
C VAL A 204 7.17 -0.57 22.72
N SER A 205 6.62 0.09 21.71
CA SER A 205 5.27 0.64 21.77
C SER A 205 4.20 -0.45 21.95
N TYR A 206 4.36 -1.58 21.24
CA TYR A 206 3.46 -2.71 21.32
C TYR A 206 3.50 -3.36 22.72
N LEU A 207 4.70 -3.62 23.25
CA LEU A 207 4.87 -4.18 24.59
C LEU A 207 4.26 -3.28 25.67
N ARG A 208 4.40 -1.96 25.56
CA ARG A 208 3.77 -1.00 26.48
C ARG A 208 2.25 -1.00 26.37
N GLN A 209 1.70 -1.08 25.16
CA GLN A 209 0.25 -1.17 24.95
C GLN A 209 -0.32 -2.45 25.55
N GLN A 210 0.38 -3.58 25.38
CA GLN A 210 0.00 -4.85 25.97
C GLN A 210 -0.02 -4.77 27.51
N GLN A 211 1.05 -4.26 28.12
CA GLN A 211 1.11 -4.06 29.58
C GLN A 211 0.01 -3.14 30.11
N ALA A 212 -0.29 -2.05 29.38
CA ALA A 212 -1.37 -1.14 29.76
C ALA A 212 -2.75 -1.80 29.65
N ALA A 213 -2.97 -2.63 28.63
CA ALA A 213 -4.18 -3.42 28.50
C ALA A 213 -4.30 -4.42 29.66
N GLU A 214 -3.25 -5.19 29.97
CA GLU A 214 -3.23 -6.13 31.09
C GLU A 214 -3.53 -5.44 32.43
N GLU A 215 -2.91 -4.28 32.69
CA GLU A 215 -3.18 -3.50 33.91
C GLU A 215 -4.62 -2.98 33.97
N LEU A 216 -5.19 -2.55 32.84
CA LEU A 216 -6.59 -2.13 32.77
C LEU A 216 -7.54 -3.29 33.07
N HIS A 217 -7.29 -4.47 32.49
CA HIS A 217 -8.07 -5.67 32.77
C HIS A 217 -7.97 -6.03 34.25
N ARG A 218 -6.75 -6.06 34.81
CA ARG A 218 -6.50 -6.32 36.23
C ARG A 218 -7.29 -5.36 37.14
N ARG A 219 -7.28 -4.06 36.85
CA ARG A 219 -8.05 -3.06 37.61
C ARG A 219 -9.55 -3.29 37.49
N THR A 220 -10.05 -3.57 36.29
CA THR A 220 -11.46 -3.87 36.06
C THR A 220 -11.92 -5.03 36.93
N TYR A 221 -11.11 -6.09 37.05
CA TYR A 221 -11.39 -7.21 37.96
C TYR A 221 -11.29 -6.83 39.44
N MET A 222 -10.26 -6.08 39.85
CA MET A 222 -10.08 -5.65 41.24
C MET A 222 -11.20 -4.74 41.76
N TYR A 223 -11.85 -3.98 40.88
CA TYR A 223 -12.89 -3.01 41.22
C TYR A 223 -14.31 -3.45 40.81
N ALA A 224 -14.52 -4.74 40.49
CA ALA A 224 -15.87 -5.27 40.29
C ALA A 224 -16.72 -5.04 41.55
N ALA A 225 -17.88 -4.39 41.38
CA ALA A 225 -18.67 -3.89 42.50
C ALA A 225 -19.48 -5.01 43.22
N SER A 226 -19.72 -6.13 42.56
CA SER A 226 -20.44 -7.28 43.10
C SER A 226 -19.87 -8.61 42.59
N TYR A 227 -20.17 -9.70 43.30
CA TYR A 227 -19.80 -11.06 42.89
C TYR A 227 -20.43 -11.44 41.53
N GLU A 228 -21.66 -10.99 41.27
CA GLU A 228 -22.34 -11.22 39.99
C GLU A 228 -21.65 -10.48 38.84
N ASP A 229 -21.21 -9.23 39.04
CA ASP A 229 -20.45 -8.46 38.03
C ASP A 229 -19.10 -9.12 37.72
N PHE A 230 -18.48 -9.75 38.71
CA PHE A 230 -17.24 -10.50 38.51
C PHE A 230 -17.47 -11.78 37.71
N ILE A 231 -18.58 -12.49 37.94
CA ILE A 231 -18.94 -13.71 37.19
C ILE A 231 -19.34 -13.39 35.75
N THR A 232 -20.05 -12.28 35.49
CA THR A 232 -20.34 -11.84 34.12
C THR A 232 -19.07 -11.43 33.37
N LEU A 233 -18.15 -10.73 34.02
CA LEU A 233 -16.83 -10.40 33.46
C LEU A 233 -16.04 -11.65 33.05
N ILE A 234 -16.07 -12.72 33.85
CA ILE A 234 -15.44 -14.01 33.53
C ILE A 234 -16.15 -14.69 32.36
N HIS A 235 -17.49 -14.69 32.34
CA HIS A 235 -18.26 -15.34 31.28
C HIS A 235 -18.16 -14.61 29.92
N ASP A 236 -17.95 -13.29 29.94
CA ASP A 236 -17.75 -12.47 28.74
C ASP A 236 -16.30 -12.50 28.24
N SER A 237 -15.34 -12.95 29.06
CA SER A 237 -13.96 -13.14 28.63
C SER A 237 -13.84 -14.38 27.72
N THR A 238 -13.49 -14.16 26.46
CA THR A 238 -13.35 -15.23 25.45
C THR A 238 -11.92 -15.77 25.33
N ASP A 239 -10.95 -15.19 26.05
CA ASP A 239 -9.54 -15.58 26.00
C ASP A 239 -9.14 -16.38 27.24
N ILE A 240 -8.52 -17.55 27.02
CA ILE A 240 -8.04 -18.45 28.08
C ILE A 240 -6.89 -17.79 28.87
N HIS A 241 -6.09 -16.94 28.20
CA HIS A 241 -4.97 -16.27 28.86
C HIS A 241 -5.44 -15.22 29.87
N ASP A 242 -6.55 -14.52 29.59
CA ASP A 242 -7.18 -13.57 30.51
C ASP A 242 -7.64 -14.24 31.81
N LEU A 243 -8.05 -15.52 31.73
CA LEU A 243 -8.47 -16.32 32.88
C LEU A 243 -7.29 -16.89 33.69
N GLU A 244 -6.16 -17.18 33.05
CA GLU A 244 -4.95 -17.66 33.75
C GLU A 244 -4.35 -16.59 34.66
N HIS A 245 -4.47 -15.31 34.29
CA HIS A 245 -4.00 -14.17 35.09
C HIS A 245 -4.88 -13.86 36.32
N LEU A 246 -6.00 -14.56 36.52
CA LEU A 246 -6.90 -14.43 37.68
C LEU A 246 -6.55 -15.37 38.84
N ARG A 247 -5.60 -16.30 38.65
CA ARG A 247 -5.13 -17.24 39.70
C ARG A 247 -3.98 -16.66 40.51
#